data_AF-A0A3N9V3U1-F1
#
_entry.id   AF-A0A3N9V3U1-F1
#
_cell.length_a   1.000
_cell.length_b   1.000
_cell.length_c   1.000
_cell.angle_alpha   90.00
_cell.angle_beta   90.00
_cell.angle_gamma   90.00
#
_symmetry.space_group_name_H-M   'P 1'
#
loop_
_entity.id
_entity.type
_entity.pdbx_description
1 polymer ?
#
loop_
_entity_poly.entity_id
_entity_poly.type
_entity_poly.pdbx_seq_one_letter_code
_entity_poly.pdbx_strand_id
1 'polypeptide(L)' 'SGLPQAARDYIDRIEQLVAVPIDILSTGPDRNETIVLRHPFD' A
#
# COMPACT_ATOMS: atom_id res chain seq x y z
N SER A 1 -7.91 7.22 0.90
CA SER A 1 -8.23 8.01 2.11
C SER A 1 -8.59 7.16 3.34
N GLY A 2 -8.47 5.81 3.31
CA GLY A 2 -8.95 4.94 4.40
C GLY A 2 -7.92 4.46 5.44
N LEU A 3 -6.62 4.71 5.25
CA LEU A 3 -5.60 4.33 6.24
C LEU A 3 -5.46 5.39 7.35
N PRO A 4 -5.00 5.04 8.56
CA PRO A 4 -4.52 6.04 9.54
C PRO A 4 -3.27 6.76 9.04
N GLN A 5 -2.95 7.94 9.61
CA GLN A 5 -1.76 8.70 9.19
C GLN A 5 -0.47 7.93 9.42
N ALA A 6 -0.28 7.35 10.61
CA ALA A 6 0.91 6.56 10.93
C ALA A 6 1.11 5.36 10.00
N ALA A 7 0.04 4.77 9.47
CA ALA A 7 0.14 3.68 8.50
C ALA A 7 0.66 4.18 7.14
N ARG A 8 0.21 5.36 6.70
CA ARG A 8 0.77 6.01 5.50
C ARG A 8 2.24 6.33 5.70
N ASP A 9 2.59 6.98 6.80
CA ASP A 9 3.98 7.37 7.10
C ASP A 9 4.91 6.13 7.13
N TYR A 10 4.43 5.00 7.63
CA TYR A 10 5.16 3.73 7.63
C TYR A 10 5.38 3.18 6.22
N ILE A 11 4.35 3.20 5.38
CA ILE A 11 4.43 2.77 3.97
C ILE A 11 5.44 3.66 3.22
N ASP A 12 5.31 4.98 3.35
CA ASP A 12 6.21 5.96 2.74
C ASP A 12 7.67 5.73 3.17
N ARG A 13 7.88 5.38 4.45
CA ARG A 13 9.22 5.06 4.95
C ARG A 13 9.81 3.80 4.31
N ILE A 14 9.00 2.78 4.07
CA ILE A 14 9.45 1.56 3.38
C ILE A 14 9.85 1.90 1.94
N GLU A 15 9.00 2.60 1.19
CA GLU A 15 9.30 2.99 -0.19
C GLU A 15 10.63 3.74 -0.30
N GLN A 16 10.90 4.67 0.63
CA GLN A 16 12.18 5.38 0.72
C GLN A 16 13.37 4.47 0.98
N LEU A 17 13.21 3.43 1.80
CA LEU A 17 14.28 2.50 2.14
C LEU A 17 14.63 1.56 0.98
N VAL A 18 13.61 1.07 0.28
CA VAL A 18 13.78 0.08 -0.79
C VAL A 18 13.90 0.70 -2.17
N ALA A 19 13.63 2.00 -2.30
CA ALA A 19 13.63 2.76 -3.56
C ALA A 19 12.70 2.18 -4.64
N VAL A 20 11.58 1.58 -4.22
CA VAL A 20 10.55 0.97 -5.08
C VAL A 20 9.18 1.35 -4.52
N PRO A 21 8.19 1.68 -5.37
CA PRO A 21 6.84 1.99 -4.92
C PRO A 21 6.09 0.75 -4.43
N ILE A 22 5.15 0.95 -3.50
CA ILE A 22 4.19 -0.07 -3.07
C ILE A 22 2.91 0.13 -3.86
N ASP A 23 2.64 -0.80 -4.78
CA ASP A 23 1.48 -0.69 -5.68
C ASP A 23 0.19 -1.33 -5.12
N ILE A 24 0.33 -2.34 -4.24
CA ILE A 24 -0.79 -3.12 -3.68
C ILE A 24 -0.56 -3.39 -2.19
N LEU A 25 -1.61 -3.21 -1.38
CA LEU A 25 -1.62 -3.50 0.05
C LEU A 25 -2.74 -4.50 0.37
N SER A 26 -2.40 -5.70 0.85
CA SER A 26 -3.38 -6.64 1.41
C SER A 26 -3.61 -6.33 2.89
N THR A 27 -4.87 -6.08 3.26
CA THR A 27 -5.26 -5.72 4.64
C THR A 27 -6.01 -6.83 5.37
N GLY A 28 -6.27 -7.95 4.71
CA GLY A 28 -6.95 -9.10 5.28
C GLY A 28 -7.10 -10.26 4.27
N PRO A 29 -7.70 -11.38 4.69
CA PRO A 29 -7.81 -12.60 3.89
C PRO A 29 -8.83 -12.51 2.74
N ASP A 30 -9.83 -11.62 2.81
CA ASP A 30 -10.85 -11.53 1.78
C ASP A 30 -10.35 -10.74 0.55
N ARG A 31 -10.86 -11.08 -0.64
CA ARG A 31 -10.43 -10.47 -1.92
C ARG A 31 -10.62 -8.94 -1.95
N ASN A 32 -11.66 -8.45 -1.29
CA ASN A 32 -12.00 -7.03 -1.20
C ASN A 32 -11.19 -6.29 -0.12
N GLU A 33 -10.45 -7.00 0.73
CA GLU A 33 -9.53 -6.42 1.72
C GLU A 33 -8.15 -6.17 1.10
N THR A 34 -8.16 -5.51 -0.06
CA THR A 34 -6.96 -5.14 -0.81
C THR A 34 -7.10 -3.72 -1.32
N ILE A 35 -6.11 -2.88 -1.04
CA ILE A 35 -6.00 -1.52 -1.56
C ILE A 35 -5.04 -1.57 -2.75
N VAL A 36 -5.55 -1.25 -3.94
CA VAL A 36 -4.76 -1.11 -5.17
C VAL A 36 -4.47 0.37 -5.37
N LEU A 37 -3.20 0.77 -5.22
CA LEU A 37 -2.73 2.14 -5.45
C LEU A 37 -2.38 2.35 -6.92
N ARG A 38 -1.76 1.33 -7.53
CA ARG A 38 -1.49 1.24 -8.96
C ARG A 38 -1.81 -0.17 -9.44
N HIS A 39 -2.58 -0.28 -10.52
CA HIS A 39 -2.94 -1.59 -11.05
C HIS A 39 -1.76 -2.15 -11.89
N PRO A 40 -1.32 -3.41 -11.69
CA PRO A 40 -0.13 -3.95 -12.36
C PRO A 40 -0.23 -4.11 -13.88
N PHE A 41 -1.42 -4.00 -14.44
CA PHE A 41 -1.70 -4.19 -15.87
C PHE A 41 -2.07 -2.89 -16.60
N ASP A 42 -1.96 -1.74 -15.92
CA ASP A 42 -2.11 -0.40 -16.50
C ASP A 42 -0.73 0.17 -16.88
#